data_AF-A0A396HGJ7-F1
#
_entry.id   AF-A0A396HGJ7-F1
#
_cell.length_a   1.000
_cell.length_b   1.000
_cell.length_c   1.000
_cell.angle_alpha   90.00
_cell.angle_beta   90.00
_cell.angle_gamma   90.00
#
_symmetry.space_group_name_H-M   'P 1'
#
loop_
_entity.id
_entity.type
_entity.pdbx_description
1 polymer ?
#
loop_
_entity_poly.entity_id
_entity_poly.type
_entity_poly.pdbx_seq_one_letter_code
_entity_poly.pdbx_strand_id
1 'polypeptide(L)'
;MRWLGFNFMIPPNLFILWENWDGVSGVKKMRNGFRMIWHAVVWSIWHARNDRIFNNKIGEVDALVDDIKVLSWRWHLDRSNSPACMFYEWHWNPKECLLR
;
A
#
# COMPACT_ATOMS: atom_id res chain seq x y z
N MET A 1 -15.75 3.63 -3.18
CA MET A 1 -15.23 3.59 -1.81
C MET A 1 -13.72 3.87 -1.84
N ARG A 2 -13.14 4.57 -0.85
CA ARG A 2 -11.69 4.81 -0.78
C ARG A 2 -11.04 3.57 -0.15
N TRP A 3 -10.19 2.83 -0.89
CA TRP A 3 -9.59 1.54 -0.47
C TRP A 3 -9.03 1.54 0.98
N LEU A 4 -8.28 2.59 1.34
CA LEU A 4 -7.69 2.72 2.68
C LEU A 4 -8.56 3.56 3.64
N GLY A 5 -9.66 4.13 3.16
CA GLY A 5 -10.54 4.98 3.94
C GLY A 5 -9.88 6.26 4.48
N PHE A 6 -8.77 6.71 3.89
CA PHE A 6 -8.09 7.94 4.30
C PHE A 6 -8.54 9.14 3.45
N ASN A 7 -8.59 10.30 4.11
CA ASN A 7 -8.71 11.60 3.48
C ASN A 7 -7.35 12.28 3.61
N PHE A 8 -6.47 12.05 2.63
CA PHE A 8 -5.16 12.68 2.61
C PHE A 8 -5.24 14.03 1.90
N MET A 9 -4.70 15.08 2.53
CA MET A 9 -4.20 16.24 1.80
C MET A 9 -2.76 15.94 1.42
N ILE A 10 -2.40 16.05 0.14
CA ILE A 10 -1.04 15.80 -0.33
C ILE A 10 -0.12 16.85 0.31
N PRO A 11 0.80 16.46 1.19
CA PRO A 11 1.71 17.40 1.83
C PRO A 11 2.81 17.83 0.84
N PRO A 12 3.54 18.92 1.13
CA PRO A 12 4.50 19.50 0.20
C PRO A 12 5.72 18.61 -0.10
N ASN A 13 5.96 17.54 0.67
CA ASN A 13 7.02 16.58 0.38
C ASN A 13 6.70 15.16 0.88
N LEU A 14 7.47 14.19 0.39
CA LEU A 14 7.32 12.76 0.69
C LEU A 14 7.62 12.39 2.14
N PHE A 15 8.45 13.16 2.86
CA PHE A 15 8.79 12.88 4.25
C PHE A 15 7.62 13.18 5.18
N ILE A 16 6.95 14.32 4.99
CA ILE A 16 5.72 14.66 5.72
C ILE A 16 4.60 13.66 5.36
N LEU A 17 4.53 13.24 4.09
CA LEU A 17 3.61 12.18 3.68
C LEU A 17 3.87 10.92 4.50
N TRP A 18 5.11 10.45 4.56
CA TRP A 18 5.49 9.28 5.38
C TRP A 18 5.14 9.42 6.87
N GLU A 19 5.41 10.58 7.49
CA GLU A 19 5.08 10.82 8.90
C GLU A 19 3.56 10.71 9.15
N ASN A 20 2.75 11.25 8.24
CA ASN A 20 1.30 11.13 8.32
C ASN A 20 0.85 9.67 8.25
N TRP A 21 1.52 8.80 7.48
CA TRP A 21 1.26 7.35 7.42
C TRP A 21 1.63 6.63 8.72
N ASP A 22 2.56 7.19 9.50
CA ASP A 22 2.95 6.65 10.79
C ASP A 22 1.97 6.98 11.92
N GLY A 23 1.35 8.17 11.86
CA GLY A 23 0.37 8.65 12.84
C GLY A 23 -1.05 8.07 12.67
N VAL A 24 -1.29 7.23 11.66
CA VAL A 24 -2.65 6.84 11.26
C VAL A 24 -3.35 5.92 12.25
N SER A 25 -2.60 5.17 13.06
CA SER A 25 -3.17 4.24 14.03
C SER A 25 -2.33 4.16 15.29
N GLY A 26 -3.00 4.22 16.45
CA GLY A 26 -2.38 3.92 17.74
C GLY A 26 -2.04 2.43 17.91
N VAL A 27 -2.59 1.55 17.06
CA VAL A 27 -2.33 0.11 17.11
C VAL A 27 -1.06 -0.22 16.34
N LYS A 28 -0.02 -0.69 17.04
CA LYS A 28 1.32 -1.01 16.47
C LYS A 28 1.24 -1.91 15.23
N LYS A 29 0.38 -2.94 15.27
CA LYS A 29 0.19 -3.89 14.15
C LYS A 29 -0.34 -3.20 12.89
N MET A 30 -1.39 -2.40 13.04
CA MET A 30 -1.99 -1.64 11.95
C MET A 30 -1.02 -0.59 11.39
N ARG A 31 -0.29 0.12 12.27
CA ARG A 31 0.75 1.07 11.85
C ARG A 31 1.84 0.40 10.99
N ASN A 32 2.33 -0.76 11.42
CA ASN A 32 3.29 -1.54 10.62
C ASN A 32 2.68 -1.98 9.27
N GLY A 33 1.40 -2.36 9.26
CA GLY A 33 0.67 -2.68 8.03
C GLY A 33 0.59 -1.51 7.05
N PHE A 34 0.27 -0.31 7.54
CA PHE A 34 0.25 0.90 6.71
C PHE A 34 1.63 1.29 6.20
N ARG A 35 2.67 1.19 7.03
CA ARG A 35 4.07 1.37 6.58
C ARG A 35 4.43 0.40 5.45
N MET A 36 4.01 -0.86 5.56
CA MET A 36 4.23 -1.87 4.52
C MET A 36 3.49 -1.52 3.22
N ILE A 37 2.23 -1.09 3.29
CA ILE A 37 1.46 -0.62 2.12
C ILE A 37 2.17 0.57 1.47
N TRP A 38 2.65 1.53 2.26
CA TRP A 38 3.43 2.66 1.75
C TRP A 38 4.70 2.20 1.01
N HIS A 39 5.47 1.27 1.57
CA HIS A 39 6.63 0.72 0.89
C HIS A 39 6.27 0.03 -0.43
N ALA A 40 5.14 -0.68 -0.49
CA ALA A 40 4.65 -1.28 -1.73
C ALA A 40 4.30 -0.22 -2.79
N VAL A 41 3.73 0.93 -2.38
CA VAL A 41 3.49 2.08 -3.26
C VAL A 41 4.80 2.61 -3.85
N VAL A 42 5.77 2.94 -2.99
CA VAL A 42 7.06 3.49 -3.43
C VAL A 42 7.80 2.51 -4.34
N TRP A 43 7.80 1.22 -3.99
CA TRP A 43 8.40 0.16 -4.80
C TRP A 43 7.76 0.07 -6.19
N SER A 44 6.43 0.06 -6.25
CA SER A 44 5.70 -0.07 -7.52
C SER A 44 5.90 1.15 -8.42
N ILE A 45 5.93 2.36 -7.85
CA ILE A 45 6.25 3.59 -8.60
C ILE A 45 7.67 3.54 -9.16
N TRP A 46 8.64 3.10 -8.34
CA TRP A 46 10.03 2.94 -8.78
C TRP A 46 10.13 1.92 -9.93
N HIS A 47 9.45 0.78 -9.81
CA HIS A 47 9.41 -0.25 -10.84
C HIS A 47 8.78 0.26 -12.14
N ALA A 48 7.60 0.90 -12.05
CA ALA A 48 6.92 1.48 -13.21
C ALA A 48 7.76 2.55 -13.92
N ARG A 49 8.47 3.38 -13.15
CA ARG A 49 9.42 4.36 -13.71
C ARG A 49 10.57 3.66 -14.46
N ASN A 50 11.15 2.61 -13.90
CA ASN A 50 12.23 1.87 -14.55
C ASN A 50 11.74 1.19 -15.83
N ASP A 51 10.57 0.56 -15.80
CA ASP A 51 9.96 -0.05 -16.98
C ASP A 51 9.73 0.97 -18.10
N ARG A 52 9.32 2.20 -17.75
CA ARG A 52 9.18 3.27 -18.72
C ARG A 52 10.51 3.70 -19.34
N ILE A 53 11.58 3.79 -18.54
CA ILE A 53 12.90 4.23 -19.00
C ILE A 53 13.61 3.15 -19.83
N PHE A 54 13.61 1.92 -19.34
CA PHE A 54 14.43 0.84 -19.91
C PHE A 54 13.68 -0.04 -20.91
N ASN A 55 12.35 -0.18 -20.75
CA ASN A 55 11.53 -1.07 -21.57
C ASN A 55 10.49 -0.33 -22.43
N ASN A 56 10.49 1.01 -22.40
CA ASN A 56 9.52 1.88 -23.09
C ASN A 56 8.04 1.50 -22.83
N LYS A 57 7.77 0.90 -21.66
CA LYS A 57 6.41 0.52 -21.27
C LYS A 57 5.69 1.74 -20.72
N ILE A 58 4.47 1.97 -21.18
CA ILE A 58 3.57 2.99 -20.65
C ILE A 58 2.51 2.25 -19.83
N GLY A 59 2.53 2.43 -18.51
CA GLY A 59 1.54 1.86 -17.61
C GLY A 59 0.43 2.85 -17.30
N GLU A 60 -0.79 2.35 -17.15
CA GLU A 60 -1.93 3.12 -16.66
C GLU A 60 -1.89 3.23 -15.13
N VAL A 61 -2.36 4.35 -14.60
CA VAL A 61 -2.36 4.59 -13.15
C VAL A 61 -3.24 3.56 -12.42
N ASP A 62 -4.38 3.19 -13.00
CA ASP A 62 -5.30 2.22 -12.40
C ASP A 62 -4.67 0.83 -12.30
N ALA A 63 -3.96 0.39 -13.35
CA ALA A 63 -3.21 -0.86 -13.34
C ALA A 63 -2.11 -0.84 -12.25
N LEU A 64 -1.38 0.27 -12.11
CA LEU A 64 -0.38 0.43 -11.06
C LEU A 64 -1.00 0.36 -9.65
N VAL A 65 -2.19 0.94 -9.47
CA VAL A 65 -2.91 0.87 -8.19
C VAL A 65 -3.32 -0.55 -7.86
N ASP A 66 -3.77 -1.33 -8.84
CA ASP A 66 -4.10 -2.74 -8.64
C ASP A 66 -2.86 -3.59 -8.35
N ASP A 67 -1.74 -3.34 -9.02
CA ASP A 67 -0.45 -3.96 -8.71
C ASP A 67 -0.02 -3.68 -7.26
N ILE A 68 -0.20 -2.44 -6.79
CA ILE A 68 0.08 -2.06 -5.39
C ILE A 68 -0.81 -2.86 -4.43
N LYS A 69 -2.11 -3.02 -4.72
CA LYS A 69 -3.03 -3.82 -3.89
C LYS A 69 -2.58 -5.27 -3.81
N VAL A 70 -2.22 -5.88 -4.95
CA VAL A 70 -1.77 -7.27 -5.03
C VAL A 70 -0.43 -7.45 -4.31
N LEU A 71 0.54 -6.57 -4.54
CA LEU A 71 1.85 -6.64 -3.92
C LEU A 71 1.77 -6.49 -2.41
N SER A 72 1.03 -5.48 -1.92
CA SER A 72 0.87 -5.23 -0.49
C SER A 72 0.13 -6.38 0.21
N TRP A 73 -0.84 -7.00 -0.45
CA TRP A 73 -1.52 -8.21 0.04
C TRP A 73 -0.56 -9.40 0.15
N ARG A 74 0.24 -9.67 -0.88
CA ARG A 74 1.26 -10.74 -0.84
C ARG A 74 2.26 -10.51 0.29
N TRP A 75 2.73 -9.29 0.46
CA TRP A 75 3.63 -8.94 1.58
C TRP A 75 2.96 -9.10 2.94
N HIS A 76 1.67 -8.81 3.06
CA HIS A 76 0.92 -9.06 4.29
C HIS A 76 0.88 -10.55 4.64
N LEU A 77 0.62 -11.41 3.65
CA LEU A 77 0.58 -12.86 3.85
C LEU A 77 1.96 -13.43 4.22
N ASP A 78 3.02 -12.99 3.55
CA ASP A 78 4.37 -13.54 3.77
C ASP A 78 5.01 -13.04 5.07
N ARG A 79 4.69 -11.81 5.50
CA ARG A 79 5.41 -11.13 6.59
C ARG A 79 4.62 -10.98 7.88
N SER A 80 3.32 -11.26 7.87
CA SER A 80 2.50 -11.16 9.07
C SER A 80 2.17 -12.53 9.63
N ASN A 81 2.30 -12.69 10.95
CA ASN A 81 1.86 -13.88 11.67
C ASN A 81 0.32 -13.92 11.83
N SER A 82 -0.40 -13.24 10.94
CA SER A 82 -1.85 -13.06 11.02
C SER A 82 -2.55 -14.20 10.28
N PRO A 83 -3.78 -14.57 10.67
CA PRO A 83 -4.61 -15.49 9.89
C PRO A 83 -4.69 -15.05 8.43
N ALA A 84 -4.71 -16.02 7.52
CA ALA A 84 -4.81 -15.73 6.10
C ALA A 84 -6.01 -14.81 5.80
N CYS A 85 -5.77 -13.77 5.01
CA CYS A 85 -6.78 -12.86 4.50
C CYS A 85 -6.86 -13.04 2.98
N MET A 86 -8.05 -13.27 2.44
CA MET A 86 -8.24 -13.43 1.00
C MET A 86 -8.09 -12.07 0.30
N PHE A 87 -7.67 -12.08 -0.97
CA PHE A 87 -7.43 -10.83 -1.70
C PHE A 87 -8.68 -9.94 -1.79
N TYR A 88 -9.88 -10.51 -1.93
CA TYR A 88 -11.11 -9.71 -1.97
C TYR A 88 -11.37 -8.98 -0.64
N GLU A 89 -11.03 -9.59 0.51
CA GLU A 89 -11.15 -8.97 1.83
C GLU A 89 -10.17 -7.81 1.96
N TRP A 90 -8.93 -8.01 1.51
CA TRP A 90 -7.90 -6.98 1.47
C TRP A 90 -8.26 -5.82 0.54
N HIS A 91 -8.83 -6.11 -0.62
CA HIS A 91 -9.29 -5.12 -1.59
C HIS A 91 -10.49 -4.32 -1.04
N TRP A 92 -11.39 -4.99 -0.31
CA TRP A 92 -12.56 -4.36 0.28
C TRP A 92 -12.20 -3.46 1.46
N ASN A 93 -11.49 -4.02 2.45
CA ASN A 93 -11.08 -3.30 3.65
C ASN A 93 -9.81 -3.93 4.27
N PRO A 94 -8.62 -3.41 3.93
CA PRO A 94 -7.37 -3.96 4.43
C PRO A 94 -7.19 -3.76 5.95
N LYS A 95 -7.94 -2.83 6.58
CA LYS A 95 -7.84 -2.58 8.02
C LYS A 95 -8.27 -3.79 8.84
N GLU A 96 -9.32 -4.48 8.41
CA GLU A 96 -9.81 -5.70 9.05
C GLU A 96 -8.73 -6.78 9.00
N CYS A 97 -8.11 -6.99 7.84
CA CYS A 97 -7.03 -7.96 7.70
C CYS A 97 -5.78 -7.61 8.52
N LEU A 98 -5.43 -6.33 8.62
CA LEU A 98 -4.29 -5.88 9.45
C LEU A 98 -4.54 -6.05 10.95
N LEU A 99 -5.80 -6.11 11.39
CA LEU A 99 -6.18 -6.29 12.79
C LEU A 99 -6.28 -7.75 13.24
N ARG A 100 -6.54 -8.68 12.31
CA ARG A 100 -6.61 -10.13 12.58
C ARG A 100 -5.33 -10.66 13.21
#